data_AF-A0A453CPH7-F1
#
_entry.id   AF-A0A453CPH7-F1
#
_cell.length_a   1.000
_cell.length_b   1.000
_cell.length_c   1.000
_cell.angle_alpha   90.00
_cell.angle_beta   90.00
_cell.angle_gamma   90.00
#
_symmetry.space_group_name_H-M   'P 1'
#
loop_
_entity.id
_entity.type
_entity.pdbx_description
1 polymer ?
#
loop_
_entity_poly.entity_id
_entity_poly.type
_entity_poly.pdbx_seq_one_letter_code
_entity_poly.pdbx_strand_id
1 'polypeptide(L)'
;MLATTSLDDTVRVFCGDDFDRSHIIKHNNQTGRWISTFKAIWGWNDTDLFIGNMKRALDIISVGGDDSSLSASNGASLESEHMTAIPCRFSAHPYKVGHLACASSGGKVFFWTRA
;
A
#
# COMPACT_ATOMS: atom_id res chain seq x y z
N MET A 1 -0.13 -14.30 -3.81
CA MET A 1 1.06 -13.42 -3.65
C MET A 1 1.18 -13.00 -2.19
N LEU A 2 2.38 -12.69 -1.73
CA LEU A 2 2.65 -12.16 -0.39
C LEU A 2 3.34 -10.80 -0.51
N ALA A 3 2.95 -9.85 0.32
CA ALA A 3 3.63 -8.56 0.41
C ALA A 3 4.08 -8.31 1.85
N THR A 4 5.29 -7.78 2.00
CA THR A 4 5.87 -7.40 3.29
C THR A 4 6.24 -5.93 3.27
N THR A 5 5.89 -5.21 4.34
CA THR A 5 6.34 -3.84 4.57
C THR A 5 7.41 -3.83 5.66
N SER A 6 8.50 -3.10 5.44
CA SER A 6 9.67 -3.11 6.31
C SER A 6 10.06 -1.71 6.79
N LEU A 7 10.85 -1.64 7.87
CA LEU A 7 11.42 -0.41 8.42
C LEU A 7 12.60 0.12 7.58
N ASP A 8 13.11 -0.69 6.65
CA ASP A 8 14.17 -0.32 5.72
C ASP A 8 13.70 0.53 4.53
N ASP A 9 12.52 1.15 4.64
CA ASP A 9 11.90 1.98 3.61
C ASP A 9 11.57 1.20 2.33
N THR A 10 11.29 -0.10 2.43
CA THR A 10 10.90 -0.93 1.29
C THR A 10 9.59 -1.69 1.48
N VAL A 11 8.96 -1.97 0.34
CA VAL A 11 7.93 -3.00 0.19
C VAL A 11 8.52 -4.09 -0.68
N ARG A 12 8.41 -5.33 -0.21
CA ARG A 12 8.82 -6.51 -0.98
C ARG A 12 7.59 -7.35 -1.28
N VAL A 13 7.47 -7.77 -2.54
CA VAL A 13 6.41 -8.64 -3.01
C VAL A 13 7.02 -9.97 -3.40
N PHE A 14 6.33 -11.06 -3.09
CA PHE A 14 6.73 -12.43 -3.35
C PHE A 14 5.65 -13.16 -4.14
N CYS A 15 6.08 -14.02 -5.06
CA CYS A 15 5.23 -14.87 -5.89
C CYS A 15 5.72 -16.33 -5.88
N GLY A 16 4.82 -17.25 -6.22
CA GLY A 16 5.03 -18.70 -6.15
C GLY A 16 4.80 -19.27 -4.75
N ASP A 17 4.60 -20.58 -4.68
CA ASP A 17 4.32 -21.31 -3.43
C ASP A 17 5.54 -21.37 -2.50
N ASP A 18 6.75 -21.27 -3.08
CA ASP A 18 8.03 -21.33 -2.34
C ASP A 18 8.57 -19.95 -1.92
N PHE A 19 7.93 -18.86 -2.35
CA PHE A 19 8.35 -17.46 -2.08
C PHE A 19 9.79 -17.09 -2.52
N ASP A 20 10.44 -17.89 -3.37
CA ASP A 20 11.81 -17.61 -3.84
C ASP A 20 11.89 -16.39 -4.77
N ARG A 21 10.80 -16.10 -5.48
CA ARG A 21 10.72 -15.00 -6.45
C ARG A 21 10.18 -13.76 -5.75
N SER A 22 10.97 -12.69 -5.74
CA SER A 22 10.59 -11.43 -5.11
C SER A 22 11.03 -10.19 -5.88
N HIS A 23 10.31 -9.10 -5.68
CA HIS A 23 10.65 -7.78 -6.19
C HIS A 23 10.60 -6.75 -5.05
N ILE A 24 11.59 -5.88 -4.98
CA ILE A 24 11.73 -4.86 -3.94
C ILE A 24 11.44 -3.49 -4.55
N ILE A 25 10.59 -2.71 -3.89
CA ILE A 25 10.34 -1.31 -4.20
C ILE A 25 10.73 -0.45 -3.02
N LYS A 26 11.38 0.68 -3.30
CA LYS A 26 11.51 1.76 -2.32
C LYS A 26 10.16 2.41 -2.08
N HIS A 27 9.80 2.52 -0.82
CA HIS A 27 8.61 3.20 -0.37
C HIS A 27 9.03 4.42 0.47
N ASN A 28 8.07 5.20 0.97
CA ASN A 28 8.33 6.38 1.80
C ASN A 28 7.68 6.17 3.17
N ASN A 29 8.24 5.21 3.90
CA ASN A 29 7.88 4.74 5.23
C ASN A 29 9.03 4.94 6.22
N GLN A 30 9.75 6.06 6.11
CA GLN A 30 10.77 6.53 7.06
C GLN A 30 10.13 6.95 8.38
N THR A 31 9.44 5.99 9.00
CA THR A 31 8.88 6.08 10.33
C THR A 31 10.04 5.91 11.31
N GLY A 32 10.09 6.76 12.34
CA GLY A 32 11.11 6.62 13.38
C GLY A 32 11.00 5.27 14.09
N ARG A 33 12.07 4.84 14.76
CA ARG A 33 12.21 3.54 15.46
C ARG A 33 11.04 3.14 16.37
N TRP A 34 10.24 4.09 16.83
CA TRP A 34 9.16 3.90 17.80
C TRP A 34 7.76 3.82 17.16
N ILE A 35 7.66 3.89 15.83
CA ILE A 35 6.39 3.85 15.10
C ILE A 35 6.36 2.57 14.26
N SER A 36 5.22 1.88 14.27
CA SER A 36 4.99 0.72 13.40
C SER A 36 5.08 1.14 11.93
N THR A 37 5.66 0.28 11.09
CA THR A 37 5.62 0.44 9.64
C THR A 37 4.19 0.60 9.14
N PHE A 38 4.03 1.35 8.05
CA PHE A 38 2.75 1.40 7.35
C PHE A 38 2.32 -0.01 6.94
N LYS A 39 1.05 -0.32 7.18
CA LYS A 39 0.46 -1.61 6.84
C LYS A 39 -0.22 -1.49 5.49
N ALA A 40 0.31 -2.20 4.50
CA ALA A 40 -0.35 -2.32 3.21
C ALA A 40 -1.53 -3.30 3.30
N ILE A 41 -2.52 -3.11 2.42
CA ILE A 41 -3.54 -4.12 2.14
C ILE A 41 -3.57 -4.39 0.64
N TRP A 42 -3.94 -5.61 0.26
CA TRP A 42 -4.26 -5.93 -1.14
C TRP A 42 -5.58 -5.30 -1.55
N GLY A 43 -5.63 -4.82 -2.79
CA GLY A 43 -6.84 -4.40 -3.46
C GLY A 43 -7.61 -5.57 -4.05
N TRP A 44 -8.77 -5.28 -4.63
CA TRP A 44 -9.69 -6.29 -5.16
C TRP A 44 -9.17 -7.10 -6.34
N ASN A 45 -8.17 -6.58 -7.06
CA ASN A 45 -7.64 -7.18 -8.27
C ASN A 45 -6.45 -8.11 -8.00
N ASP A 46 -6.04 -8.29 -6.74
CA ASP A 46 -4.85 -9.05 -6.34
C ASP A 46 -3.54 -8.57 -6.99
N THR A 47 -3.57 -7.40 -7.64
CA THR A 47 -2.41 -6.79 -8.31
C THR A 47 -2.05 -5.44 -7.72
N ASP A 48 -2.95 -4.76 -7.00
CA ASP A 48 -2.64 -3.48 -6.35
C ASP A 48 -2.52 -3.62 -4.84
N LEU A 49 -1.55 -2.91 -4.27
CA LEU A 49 -1.35 -2.73 -2.84
C LEU A 49 -1.62 -1.27 -2.47
N PHE A 50 -2.45 -1.05 -1.45
CA PHE A 50 -2.69 0.27 -0.87
C PHE A 50 -1.85 0.46 0.38
N ILE A 51 -1.02 1.51 0.40
CA ILE A 51 -0.12 1.81 1.52
C ILE A 51 -0.03 3.31 1.76
N GLY A 52 0.01 3.74 3.02
CA GLY A 52 0.22 5.15 3.35
C GLY A 52 1.69 5.56 3.26
N ASN A 53 1.99 6.85 3.17
CA ASN A 53 3.37 7.32 3.14
C ASN A 53 3.60 8.59 4.00
N MET A 54 4.87 8.95 4.19
CA MET A 54 5.28 10.11 5.00
C MET A 54 4.89 11.47 4.38
N LYS A 55 4.44 11.51 3.12
CA LYS A 55 3.87 12.73 2.50
C LYS A 55 2.39 12.93 2.86
N ARG A 56 1.82 12.07 3.71
CA ARG A 56 0.39 12.04 4.04
C ARG A 56 -0.46 11.72 2.80
N ALA A 57 0.05 10.83 1.96
CA ALA A 57 -0.64 10.30 0.80
C ALA A 57 -0.86 8.80 0.94
N LEU A 58 -1.72 8.26 0.07
CA LEU A 58 -1.93 6.84 -0.13
C LEU A 58 -1.29 6.46 -1.47
N ASP A 59 -0.22 5.67 -1.43
CA ASP A 59 0.41 5.10 -2.61
C ASP A 59 -0.29 3.80 -3.03
N ILE A 60 -0.42 3.63 -4.35
CA ILE A 60 -0.92 2.43 -5.00
C ILE A 60 0.28 1.77 -5.67
N ILE A 61 0.76 0.69 -5.09
CA ILE A 61 1.82 -0.13 -5.68
C ILE A 61 1.16 -1.18 -6.56
N SER A 62 1.41 -1.12 -7.86
CA SER A 62 0.94 -2.10 -8.82
C SER A 62 2.00 -3.20 -8.98
N VAL A 63 1.55 -4.43 -8.84
CA VAL A 63 2.31 -5.67 -8.96
C VAL A 63 1.89 -6.31 -10.26
N GLY A 64 2.83 -6.42 -11.19
CA GLY A 64 2.64 -7.04 -12.49
C GLY A 64 3.61 -8.19 -12.67
N GLY A 65 3.20 -9.21 -13.39
CA GLY A 65 4.03 -10.37 -13.62
C GLY A 65 3.23 -11.65 -13.77
N ASP A 66 3.93 -12.67 -14.23
CA ASP A 66 3.43 -14.04 -14.38
C ASP A 66 4.35 -15.00 -13.60
N ASP A 67 4.21 -16.30 -13.86
CA ASP A 67 5.08 -17.31 -13.26
C ASP A 67 6.55 -17.20 -13.69
N SER A 68 6.91 -16.33 -14.64
CA SER A 68 8.29 -16.17 -15.13
C SER A 68 8.94 -14.86 -14.69
N SER A 69 8.15 -13.81 -14.45
CA SER A 69 8.65 -12.48 -14.11
C SER A 69 7.78 -11.81 -13.05
N LEU A 70 8.40 -11.19 -12.03
CA LEU A 70 7.70 -10.41 -11.02
C LEU A 70 8.26 -8.99 -11.02
N SER A 71 7.36 -8.03 -11.15
CA SER A 71 7.66 -6.61 -11.11
C SER A 71 6.67 -5.91 -10.21
N ALA A 72 7.14 -4.88 -9.54
CA ALA A 72 6.25 -4.01 -8.80
C ALA A 72 6.74 -2.57 -8.95
N SER A 73 5.81 -1.64 -9.09
CA SER A 73 6.09 -0.22 -9.25
C SER A 73 5.04 0.63 -8.53
N ASN A 74 5.39 1.88 -8.21
CA ASN A 74 4.41 2.83 -7.69
C ASN A 74 3.55 3.33 -8.86
N GLY A 75 2.30 2.89 -8.93
CA GLY A 75 1.38 3.19 -10.03
C GLY A 75 0.71 4.55 -9.89
N ALA A 76 0.36 4.95 -8.67
CA ALA A 76 -0.27 6.25 -8.39
C ALA A 76 -0.16 6.63 -6.91
N SER A 77 -0.42 7.90 -6.59
CA SER A 77 -0.58 8.39 -5.23
C SER A 77 -1.87 9.21 -5.12
N LEU A 78 -2.73 8.86 -4.17
CA LEU A 78 -3.95 9.60 -3.83
C LEU A 78 -3.64 10.61 -2.74
N GLU A 79 -3.87 11.88 -3.07
CA GLU A 79 -3.57 13.03 -2.22
C GLU A 79 -4.81 13.92 -2.05
N SER A 80 -4.93 14.54 -0.89
CA SER A 80 -5.98 15.51 -0.59
C SER A 80 -5.41 16.56 0.36
N GLU A 81 -5.76 17.83 0.13
CA GLU A 81 -5.41 18.92 1.04
C GLU A 81 -6.00 18.71 2.46
N HIS A 82 -7.08 17.94 2.57
CA HIS A 82 -7.71 17.61 3.84
C HIS A 82 -6.98 16.50 4.61
N MET A 83 -6.10 15.73 3.94
CA MET A 83 -5.29 14.66 4.52
C MET A 83 -4.08 15.24 5.25
N THR A 84 -4.33 15.86 6.40
CA THR A 84 -3.31 16.53 7.21
C THR A 84 -2.49 15.58 8.08
N ALA A 85 -2.80 14.29 8.08
CA ALA A 85 -2.10 13.26 8.84
C ALA A 85 -1.94 11.99 7.99
N ILE A 86 -0.97 11.15 8.35
CA ILE A 86 -0.61 9.99 7.54
C ILE A 86 -1.71 8.92 7.61
N PRO A 87 -2.21 8.41 6.48
CA PRO A 87 -3.13 7.27 6.47
C PRO A 87 -2.38 6.00 6.90
N CYS A 88 -2.86 5.33 7.96
CA CYS A 88 -2.12 4.24 8.61
C CYS A 88 -2.88 2.91 8.69
N ARG A 89 -4.17 2.92 8.36
CA ARG A 89 -5.04 1.75 8.30
C ARG A 89 -5.96 1.88 7.11
N PHE A 90 -6.19 0.78 6.41
CA PHE A 90 -6.97 0.72 5.19
C PHE A 90 -8.02 -0.38 5.30
N SER A 91 -9.16 -0.16 4.65
CA SER A 91 -10.20 -1.17 4.47
C SER A 91 -10.87 -0.97 3.11
N ALA A 92 -10.63 -1.92 2.21
CA ALA A 92 -11.37 -2.03 0.97
C ALA A 92 -12.82 -2.48 1.27
N HIS A 93 -13.82 -1.87 0.65
CA HIS A 93 -15.19 -2.32 0.80
C HIS A 93 -15.37 -3.71 0.13
N PRO A 94 -15.92 -4.73 0.82
CA PRO A 94 -15.91 -6.11 0.32
C PRO A 94 -16.71 -6.30 -0.98
N TYR A 95 -17.78 -5.53 -1.19
CA TYR A 95 -18.69 -5.67 -2.34
C TYR A 95 -18.67 -4.50 -3.34
N LYS A 96 -17.91 -3.43 -3.07
CA LYS A 96 -17.93 -2.21 -3.89
C LYS A 96 -16.52 -1.92 -4.33
N VAL A 97 -16.16 -2.43 -5.51
CA VAL A 97 -14.85 -2.21 -6.11
C VAL A 97 -14.59 -0.71 -6.25
N GLY A 98 -13.36 -0.29 -5.95
CA GLY A 98 -12.97 1.12 -6.03
C GLY A 98 -13.42 1.97 -4.84
N HIS A 99 -13.94 1.37 -3.76
CA HIS A 99 -14.31 2.08 -2.53
C HIS A 99 -13.36 1.73 -1.39
N LEU A 100 -12.53 2.68 -0.97
CA LEU A 100 -11.47 2.46 0.01
C LEU A 100 -11.61 3.44 1.17
N ALA A 101 -11.75 2.92 2.39
CA ALA A 101 -11.66 3.72 3.60
C ALA A 101 -10.23 3.68 4.15
N CYS A 102 -9.74 4.82 4.64
CA CYS A 102 -8.49 4.85 5.40
C CYS A 102 -8.59 5.74 6.64
N ALA A 103 -8.03 5.28 7.75
CA ALA A 103 -7.91 6.07 8.97
C ALA A 103 -6.49 6.66 9.05
N SER A 104 -6.40 7.92 9.51
CA SER A 104 -5.13 8.61 9.71
C SER A 104 -4.70 8.64 11.17
N SER A 105 -3.41 8.87 11.41
CA SER A 105 -2.86 9.05 12.77
C SER A 105 -3.45 10.25 13.52
N GLY A 106 -4.08 11.20 12.81
CA GLY A 106 -4.78 12.35 13.39
C GLY A 106 -6.23 12.06 13.80
N GLY A 107 -6.69 10.81 13.73
CA GLY A 107 -8.04 10.41 14.13
C GLY A 107 -9.15 10.69 13.10
N LYS A 108 -8.79 11.11 11.88
CA LYS A 108 -9.74 11.32 10.78
C LYS A 108 -9.87 10.07 9.92
N VAL A 109 -11.05 9.85 9.35
CA VAL A 109 -11.30 8.82 8.34
C VAL A 109 -11.57 9.50 7.00
N PHE A 110 -10.97 8.96 5.95
CA PHE A 110 -11.14 9.40 4.57
C PHE A 110 -11.72 8.26 3.74
N PHE A 111 -12.54 8.62 2.77
CA PHE A 111 -13.18 7.69 1.87
C PHE A 111 -12.81 8.05 0.43
N TRP A 112 -12.24 7.10 -0.28
CA TRP A 112 -11.85 7.23 -1.68
C TRP A 112 -12.79 6.40 -2.54
N THR A 113 -13.28 7.01 -3.61
CA THR A 113 -14.11 6.34 -4.62
C THR A 113 -13.50 6.59 -5.99
N ARG A 114 -13.43 5.55 -6.81
CA ARG A 114 -13.14 5.74 -8.24
C ARG A 114 -14.32 6.48 -8.88
N ALA A 115 -14.04 7.62 -9.52
CA ALA A 115 -15.03 8.33 -10.34
C ALA A 115 -15.42 7.51 -11.57
#